data_AF-A0A953G0M6-F1
#
_entry.id   AF-A0A953G0M6-F1
#
_cell.length_a   1.000
_cell.length_b   1.000
_cell.length_c   1.000
_cell.angle_alpha   90.00
_cell.angle_beta   90.00
_cell.angle_gamma   90.00
#
_symmetry.space_group_name_H-M   'P 1'
#
loop_
_entity.id
_entity.type
_entity.pdbx_description
1 polymer ?
#
loop_
_entity_poly.entity_id
_entity_poly.type
_entity_poly.pdbx_seq_one_letter_code
_entity_poly.pdbx_strand_id
1 'polypeptide(L)'
;MRDPLELLNSIWRMIFPGQQLDLSISEFEAAYCADLPLPLFTNSLWNTSAIAVSKPYGHAVSQSELEERSEELQDTPGASGMPLPELLNRAFGNLVFSGDNHYNCEAVLRSDNIFKSREVYGSRSIHDSQKVIFSANSIGLDSAAACDSSGYSQFVIRAIDSINCSRCLDIYQSGRCSGCLFVSNCYDVHDCILCTNLRSKRFCIGNMQFSEEEYRDLRPQIEAALVFNGFNPMYKLAGAAVVDNHRGLDEGAV
;
A
#
# COMPACT_ATOMS: atom_id res chain seq x y z
N MET A 1 20.59 -6.94 -5.59
CA MET A 1 19.18 -6.52 -5.46
C MET A 1 18.36 -7.79 -5.31
N ARG A 2 17.51 -7.89 -4.29
CA ARG A 2 16.59 -9.04 -4.13
C ARG A 2 15.42 -8.84 -5.12
N ASP A 3 15.00 -9.87 -5.81
CA ASP A 3 13.91 -9.79 -6.78
C ASP A 3 12.62 -9.33 -6.08
N PRO A 4 11.94 -8.25 -6.55
CA PRO A 4 10.67 -7.80 -5.99
C PRO A 4 9.61 -8.91 -5.91
N LEU A 5 9.59 -9.83 -6.87
CA LEU A 5 8.66 -10.98 -6.85
C LEU A 5 9.04 -12.00 -5.77
N GLU A 6 10.34 -12.24 -5.54
CA GLU A 6 10.79 -13.07 -4.42
C GLU A 6 10.42 -12.46 -3.06
N LEU A 7 10.58 -11.14 -2.91
CA LEU A 7 10.17 -10.42 -1.71
C LEU A 7 8.67 -10.60 -1.45
N LEU A 8 7.83 -10.34 -2.47
CA LEU A 8 6.38 -10.53 -2.36
C LEU A 8 6.00 -11.97 -1.99
N ASN A 9 6.61 -12.96 -2.67
CA ASN A 9 6.40 -14.37 -2.36
C ASN A 9 6.82 -14.74 -0.93
N SER A 10 7.87 -14.11 -0.40
CA SER A 10 8.29 -14.33 0.98
C SER A 10 7.26 -13.84 1.98
N ILE A 11 6.61 -12.70 1.71
CA ILE A 11 5.54 -12.15 2.56
C ILE A 11 4.31 -13.05 2.48
N TRP A 12 3.94 -13.47 1.26
CA TRP A 12 2.79 -14.35 1.01
C TRP A 12 2.86 -15.65 1.82
N ARG A 13 4.01 -16.33 1.80
CA ARG A 13 4.22 -17.61 2.49
C ARG A 13 4.14 -17.50 4.02
N MET A 14 4.32 -16.30 4.58
CA MET A 14 4.17 -16.08 6.02
C MET A 14 2.69 -16.04 6.46
N ILE A 15 1.78 -15.72 5.54
CA ILE A 15 0.33 -15.72 5.78
C ILE A 15 -0.27 -17.06 5.36
N PHE A 16 0.19 -17.62 4.23
CA PHE A 16 -0.29 -18.87 3.66
C PHE A 16 0.86 -19.89 3.49
N PRO A 17 1.26 -20.59 4.57
CA PRO A 17 2.34 -21.56 4.51
C PRO A 17 2.06 -22.67 3.47
N GLY A 18 3.05 -22.95 2.62
CA GLY A 18 2.95 -23.97 1.58
C GLY A 18 2.17 -23.55 0.32
N GLN A 19 1.60 -22.33 0.29
CA GLN A 19 0.97 -21.79 -0.90
C GLN A 19 1.94 -20.90 -1.69
N GLN A 20 1.77 -20.89 -3.01
CA GLN A 20 2.50 -20.04 -3.94
C GLN A 20 1.57 -18.94 -4.44
N LEU A 21 2.05 -17.70 -4.48
CA LEU A 21 1.32 -16.63 -5.16
C LEU A 21 1.51 -16.81 -6.67
N ASP A 22 0.41 -17.05 -7.38
CA ASP A 22 0.38 -17.17 -8.85
C ASP A 22 -0.01 -15.83 -9.49
N LEU A 23 0.67 -14.76 -9.09
CA LEU A 23 0.55 -13.44 -9.68
C LEU A 23 1.95 -12.91 -9.99
N SER A 24 2.10 -12.28 -11.15
CA SER A 24 3.23 -11.40 -11.40
C SER A 24 3.16 -10.16 -10.49
N ILE A 25 4.28 -9.45 -10.38
CA ILE A 25 4.32 -8.23 -9.58
C ILE A 25 3.33 -7.16 -10.06
N SER A 26 3.13 -7.04 -11.38
CA SER A 26 2.20 -6.06 -11.96
C SER A 26 0.74 -6.46 -11.77
N GLU A 27 0.43 -7.76 -11.81
CA GLU A 27 -0.92 -8.25 -11.51
C GLU A 27 -1.26 -8.05 -10.03
N PHE A 28 -0.29 -8.28 -9.13
CA PHE A 28 -0.47 -7.98 -7.71
C PHE A 28 -0.69 -6.48 -7.47
N GLU A 29 0.13 -5.62 -8.09
CA GLU A 29 -0.04 -4.16 -8.02
C GLU A 29 -1.44 -3.74 -8.50
N ALA A 30 -1.90 -4.26 -9.63
CA ALA A 30 -3.23 -3.97 -10.16
C ALA A 30 -4.38 -4.46 -9.26
N ALA A 31 -4.21 -5.63 -8.63
CA ALA A 31 -5.25 -6.24 -7.80
C ALA A 31 -5.34 -5.63 -6.38
N TYR A 32 -4.22 -5.23 -5.81
CA TYR A 32 -4.11 -4.85 -4.40
C TYR A 32 -3.68 -3.41 -4.16
N CYS A 33 -3.36 -2.61 -5.17
CA CYS A 33 -2.77 -1.27 -4.92
C CYS A 33 -3.51 -0.12 -5.60
N ALA A 34 -4.66 -0.37 -6.23
CA ALA A 34 -5.37 0.62 -7.06
C ALA A 34 -5.77 1.90 -6.30
N ASP A 35 -5.97 1.81 -4.99
CA ASP A 35 -6.37 2.91 -4.11
C ASP A 35 -5.23 3.43 -3.22
N LEU A 36 -4.02 2.89 -3.37
CA LEU A 36 -2.87 3.31 -2.57
C LEU A 36 -2.17 4.49 -3.22
N PRO A 37 -1.73 5.50 -2.44
CA PRO A 37 -1.10 6.69 -2.99
C PRO A 37 0.39 6.46 -3.34
N LEU A 38 0.73 5.43 -4.11
CA LEU A 38 2.11 5.00 -4.41
C LEU A 38 2.97 6.08 -5.12
N PRO A 39 4.32 5.96 -5.12
CA PRO A 39 5.20 6.88 -5.83
C PRO A 39 4.85 7.02 -7.32
N LEU A 40 5.01 8.24 -7.84
CA LEU A 40 4.87 8.54 -9.26
C LEU A 40 6.22 8.40 -9.97
N PHE A 41 6.18 7.90 -11.20
CA PHE A 41 7.34 7.81 -12.09
C PHE A 41 7.22 8.90 -13.16
N THR A 42 8.29 9.68 -13.33
CA THR A 42 8.35 10.78 -14.30
C THR A 42 9.76 10.88 -14.89
N ASN A 43 9.91 11.72 -15.91
CA ASN A 43 11.24 12.11 -16.38
C ASN A 43 11.80 13.24 -15.52
N SER A 44 13.11 13.21 -15.31
CA SER A 44 13.84 14.27 -14.62
C SER A 44 14.02 15.51 -15.50
N LEU A 45 14.53 16.60 -14.89
CA LEU A 45 14.94 17.80 -15.62
C LEU A 45 15.93 17.46 -16.75
N TRP A 46 16.76 16.45 -16.55
CA TRP A 46 17.83 16.06 -17.46
C TRP A 46 17.48 14.80 -18.29
N ASN A 47 16.18 14.50 -18.43
CA ASN A 47 15.65 13.38 -19.22
C ASN A 47 16.10 11.99 -18.73
N THR A 48 16.40 11.85 -17.44
CA THR A 48 16.57 10.55 -16.79
C THR A 48 15.27 10.14 -16.08
N SER A 49 15.25 9.00 -15.39
CA SER A 49 14.09 8.58 -14.59
C SER A 49 14.10 9.25 -13.22
N ALA A 50 12.94 9.75 -12.79
CA ALA A 50 12.73 10.32 -11.47
C ALA A 50 11.48 9.71 -10.81
N ILE A 51 11.52 9.67 -9.48
CA ILE A 51 10.44 9.17 -8.64
C ILE A 51 10.02 10.31 -7.71
N ALA A 52 8.72 10.50 -7.52
CA ALA A 52 8.22 11.50 -6.58
C ALA A 52 6.99 11.01 -5.83
N VAL A 53 6.89 11.37 -4.56
CA VAL A 53 5.69 11.14 -3.74
C VAL A 53 4.43 11.82 -4.29
N SER A 54 4.54 12.93 -5.02
CA SER A 54 3.39 13.61 -5.60
C SER A 54 3.80 14.32 -6.86
N LYS A 55 2.82 14.72 -7.69
CA LYS A 55 3.10 15.48 -8.90
C LYS A 55 3.82 16.79 -8.51
N PRO A 56 5.09 16.97 -8.88
CA PRO A 56 5.81 18.18 -8.55
C PRO A 56 5.24 19.38 -9.32
N TYR A 57 5.37 20.58 -8.75
CA TYR A 57 5.09 21.85 -9.46
C TYR A 57 6.21 22.23 -10.46
N GLY A 58 7.26 21.41 -10.55
CA GLY A 58 8.41 21.55 -11.43
C GLY A 58 8.95 20.17 -11.82
N HIS A 59 10.25 20.02 -11.88
CA HIS A 59 10.92 18.76 -12.21
C HIS A 59 11.23 17.96 -10.94
N ALA A 60 10.96 16.65 -10.95
CA ALA A 60 11.50 15.73 -9.95
C ALA A 60 12.86 15.23 -10.43
N VAL A 61 13.82 15.07 -9.53
CA VAL A 61 15.16 14.52 -9.83
C VAL A 61 15.52 13.52 -8.74
N SER A 62 16.35 12.53 -9.03
CA SER A 62 16.86 11.67 -7.96
C SER A 62 17.82 12.43 -7.06
N GLN A 63 17.96 12.03 -5.81
CA GLN A 63 18.91 12.64 -4.89
C GLN A 63 20.35 12.61 -5.43
N SER A 64 20.80 11.49 -6.00
CA SER A 64 22.13 11.36 -6.60
C SER A 64 22.32 12.28 -7.80
N GLU A 65 21.31 12.40 -8.66
CA GLU A 65 21.37 13.30 -9.83
C GLU A 65 21.46 14.77 -9.39
N LEU A 66 20.73 15.15 -8.33
CA LEU A 66 20.81 16.49 -7.75
C LEU A 66 22.19 16.78 -7.15
N GLU A 67 22.77 15.81 -6.44
CA GLU A 67 24.12 15.94 -5.84
C GLU A 67 25.20 16.12 -6.93
N GLU A 68 25.15 15.32 -7.99
CA GLU A 68 26.09 15.38 -9.11
C GLU A 68 26.01 16.69 -9.91
N ARG A 69 24.82 17.29 -10.00
CA ARG A 69 24.55 18.42 -10.91
C ARG A 69 24.13 19.71 -10.22
N SER A 70 24.36 19.79 -8.91
CA SER A 70 23.95 20.94 -8.10
C SER A 70 24.57 22.27 -8.56
N GLU A 71 25.77 22.24 -9.13
CA GLU A 71 26.47 23.42 -9.68
C GLU A 71 25.71 24.02 -10.88
N GLU A 72 25.13 23.18 -11.76
CA GLU A 72 24.35 23.67 -12.91
C GLU A 72 23.14 24.50 -12.48
N LEU A 73 22.55 24.17 -11.33
CA LEU A 73 21.43 24.92 -10.76
C LEU A 73 21.93 26.25 -10.16
N GLN A 74 23.10 26.26 -9.52
CA GLN A 74 23.69 27.46 -8.92
C GLN A 74 24.12 28.49 -9.97
N ASP A 75 24.56 28.03 -11.14
CA ASP A 75 25.03 28.88 -12.25
C ASP A 75 23.89 29.40 -13.15
N THR A 76 22.62 29.16 -12.78
CA THR A 76 21.47 29.59 -13.59
C THR A 76 21.43 31.12 -13.74
N PRO A 77 21.56 31.67 -14.97
CA PRO A 77 21.67 33.11 -15.15
C PRO A 77 20.35 33.81 -14.87
N GLY A 78 20.41 34.92 -14.12
CA GLY A 78 19.27 35.78 -13.82
C GLY A 78 18.59 36.35 -15.07
N ALA A 79 17.31 36.71 -14.95
CA ALA A 79 16.46 37.19 -16.04
C ALA A 79 16.02 38.65 -15.85
N SER A 80 16.99 39.57 -15.70
CA SER A 80 16.70 41.00 -15.49
C SER A 80 16.04 41.62 -16.74
N GLY A 81 15.03 42.46 -16.53
CA GLY A 81 14.29 43.14 -17.61
C GLY A 81 13.24 42.28 -18.32
N MET A 82 13.03 41.03 -17.90
CA MET A 82 12.01 40.14 -18.46
C MET A 82 10.59 40.54 -18.01
N PRO A 83 9.57 40.51 -18.90
CA PRO A 83 8.18 40.68 -18.50
C PRO A 83 7.75 39.64 -17.46
N LEU A 84 6.89 40.04 -16.50
CA LEU A 84 6.47 39.18 -15.39
C LEU A 84 5.93 37.79 -15.83
N PRO A 85 5.07 37.66 -16.87
CA PRO A 85 4.59 36.34 -17.28
C PRO A 85 5.71 35.40 -17.78
N GLU A 86 6.68 35.94 -18.53
CA GLU A 86 7.82 35.17 -19.03
C GLU A 86 8.77 34.79 -17.90
N LEU A 87 8.98 35.71 -16.94
CA LEU A 87 9.78 35.44 -15.75
C LEU A 87 9.18 34.30 -14.93
N LEU A 88 7.86 34.32 -14.72
CA LEU A 88 7.17 33.26 -13.99
C LEU A 88 7.26 31.92 -14.74
N ASN A 89 7.01 31.89 -16.05
CA ASN A 89 7.15 30.67 -16.85
C ASN A 89 8.57 30.09 -16.76
N ARG A 90 9.59 30.93 -16.87
CA ARG A 90 10.99 30.52 -16.73
C ARG A 90 11.30 30.04 -15.31
N ALA A 91 10.79 30.72 -14.29
CA ALA A 91 10.98 30.32 -12.89
C ALA A 91 10.35 28.96 -12.60
N PHE A 92 9.10 28.73 -13.04
CA PHE A 92 8.43 27.42 -12.90
C PHE A 92 9.18 26.30 -13.63
N GLY A 93 9.70 26.56 -14.83
CA GLY A 93 10.53 25.60 -15.57
C GLY A 93 11.88 25.27 -14.92
N ASN A 94 12.34 26.10 -13.99
CA ASN A 94 13.59 25.88 -13.26
C ASN A 94 13.39 25.28 -11.86
N LEU A 95 12.14 25.06 -11.42
CA LEU A 95 11.89 24.43 -10.13
C LEU A 95 12.30 22.96 -10.16
N VAL A 96 13.15 22.56 -9.23
CA VAL A 96 13.65 21.19 -9.08
C VAL A 96 13.35 20.69 -7.67
N PHE A 97 12.84 19.47 -7.57
CA PHE A 97 12.51 18.81 -6.31
C PHE A 97 13.24 17.46 -6.23
N SER A 98 13.87 17.19 -5.10
CA SER A 98 14.50 15.90 -4.84
C SER A 98 13.44 14.84 -4.55
N GLY A 99 13.52 13.74 -5.28
CA GLY A 99 12.78 12.50 -5.05
C GLY A 99 13.75 11.33 -4.93
N ASP A 100 13.19 10.13 -4.78
CA ASP A 100 13.96 8.92 -4.42
C ASP A 100 14.77 9.11 -3.11
N ASN A 101 14.20 9.86 -2.17
CA ASN A 101 14.92 10.28 -0.96
C ASN A 101 15.03 9.10 0.03
N HIS A 102 16.24 8.55 0.23
CA HIS A 102 16.47 7.41 1.12
C HIS A 102 17.51 7.75 2.21
N TYR A 103 17.15 7.54 3.48
CA TYR A 103 18.01 7.90 4.61
C TYR A 103 18.25 6.69 5.51
N ASN A 104 19.51 6.29 5.69
CA ASN A 104 19.90 5.10 6.46
C ASN A 104 19.18 3.82 5.98
N CYS A 105 19.16 3.60 4.67
CA CYS A 105 18.42 2.51 4.04
C CYS A 105 19.32 1.50 3.32
N GLU A 106 18.79 0.31 3.09
CA GLU A 106 19.45 -0.77 2.36
C GLU A 106 18.48 -1.42 1.36
N ALA A 107 18.92 -1.64 0.12
CA ALA A 107 18.12 -2.32 -0.91
C ALA A 107 16.72 -1.70 -1.11
N VAL A 108 16.68 -0.40 -1.39
CA VAL A 108 15.47 0.35 -1.73
C VAL A 108 15.43 0.56 -3.25
N LEU A 109 14.26 0.39 -3.86
CA LEU A 109 14.07 0.59 -5.29
C LEU A 109 12.67 1.14 -5.58
N ARG A 110 12.55 2.00 -6.61
CA ARG A 110 11.25 2.51 -7.07
C ARG A 110 10.42 3.15 -5.94
N SER A 111 11.08 3.78 -4.97
CA SER A 111 10.47 4.22 -3.72
C SER A 111 10.94 5.62 -3.33
N ASP A 112 10.14 6.40 -2.62
CA ASP A 112 10.50 7.77 -2.24
C ASP A 112 10.17 8.06 -0.78
N ASN A 113 10.96 8.93 -0.13
CA ASN A 113 10.84 9.24 1.29
C ASN A 113 10.92 7.99 2.18
N ILE A 114 12.05 7.27 2.11
CA ILE A 114 12.29 6.05 2.87
C ILE A 114 13.32 6.32 3.96
N PHE A 115 13.03 5.92 5.20
CA PHE A 115 13.84 6.23 6.37
C PHE A 115 14.09 4.98 7.21
N LYS A 116 15.36 4.73 7.56
CA LYS A 116 15.79 3.65 8.46
C LYS A 116 15.17 2.29 8.12
N SER A 117 15.11 1.98 6.82
CA SER A 117 14.37 0.83 6.32
C SER A 117 15.19 0.00 5.33
N ARG A 118 14.83 -1.28 5.18
CA ARG A 118 15.52 -2.17 4.25
C ARG A 118 14.59 -3.05 3.44
N GLU A 119 15.01 -3.41 2.23
CA GLU A 119 14.23 -4.27 1.32
C GLU A 119 12.86 -3.65 1.01
N VAL A 120 12.87 -2.44 0.46
CA VAL A 120 11.67 -1.66 0.15
C VAL A 120 11.52 -1.49 -1.36
N TYR A 121 10.33 -1.77 -1.89
CA TYR A 121 10.04 -1.64 -3.31
C TYR A 121 8.73 -0.91 -3.58
N GLY A 122 8.70 -0.03 -4.58
CA GLY A 122 7.45 0.57 -5.07
C GLY A 122 6.67 1.37 -4.01
N SER A 123 7.33 1.88 -2.97
CA SER A 123 6.68 2.37 -1.74
C SER A 123 7.01 3.84 -1.47
N ARG A 124 6.20 4.51 -0.65
CA ARG A 124 6.47 5.89 -0.22
C ARG A 124 6.37 6.09 1.28
N SER A 125 7.08 7.08 1.80
CA SER A 125 6.89 7.55 3.18
C SER A 125 6.95 6.38 4.19
N ILE A 126 7.99 5.55 4.09
CA ILE A 126 8.17 4.35 4.92
C ILE A 126 9.24 4.62 5.98
N HIS A 127 8.92 4.29 7.23
CA HIS A 127 9.78 4.56 8.37
C HIS A 127 10.01 3.30 9.20
N ASP A 128 11.25 3.09 9.65
CA ASP A 128 11.63 2.04 10.61
C ASP A 128 11.05 0.65 10.25
N SER A 129 11.20 0.24 8.99
CA SER A 129 10.53 -0.95 8.43
C SER A 129 11.47 -1.85 7.62
N GLN A 130 11.06 -3.09 7.42
CA GLN A 130 11.78 -4.05 6.58
C GLN A 130 10.81 -4.87 5.73
N LYS A 131 11.27 -5.30 4.55
CA LYS A 131 10.51 -6.18 3.63
C LYS A 131 9.14 -5.61 3.28
N VAL A 132 9.14 -4.43 2.66
CA VAL A 132 7.92 -3.68 2.33
C VAL A 132 7.78 -3.54 0.82
N ILE A 133 6.59 -3.81 0.30
CA ILE A 133 6.30 -3.67 -1.13
C ILE A 133 4.97 -2.95 -1.37
N PHE A 134 4.96 -1.97 -2.27
CA PHE A 134 3.76 -1.21 -2.64
C PHE A 134 2.99 -0.63 -1.45
N SER A 135 3.68 -0.03 -0.49
CA SER A 135 3.03 0.59 0.67
C SER A 135 3.24 2.10 0.72
N ALA A 136 2.35 2.78 1.42
CA ALA A 136 2.39 4.22 1.62
C ALA A 136 2.15 4.58 3.10
N ASN A 137 2.81 5.65 3.56
CA ASN A 137 2.51 6.30 4.84
C ASN A 137 2.57 5.36 6.05
N SER A 138 3.51 4.41 6.05
CA SER A 138 3.59 3.36 7.06
C SER A 138 4.84 3.46 7.92
N ILE A 139 4.72 2.95 9.15
CA ILE A 139 5.80 2.93 10.16
C ILE A 139 5.81 1.60 10.91
N GLY A 140 7.01 1.06 11.16
CA GLY A 140 7.19 -0.12 12.01
C GLY A 140 6.72 -1.44 11.38
N LEU A 141 6.83 -1.59 10.06
CA LEU A 141 6.44 -2.81 9.36
C LEU A 141 7.60 -3.81 9.28
N ASP A 142 7.36 -5.08 9.62
CA ASP A 142 8.41 -6.12 9.45
C ASP A 142 8.31 -6.92 8.16
N SER A 143 7.12 -7.03 7.58
CA SER A 143 6.86 -7.70 6.31
C SER A 143 5.46 -7.31 5.85
N ALA A 144 5.37 -6.53 4.78
CA ALA A 144 4.11 -5.95 4.37
C ALA A 144 4.00 -5.74 2.86
N ALA A 145 2.81 -5.93 2.31
CA ALA A 145 2.50 -5.62 0.94
C ALA A 145 1.21 -4.81 0.85
N ALA A 146 1.14 -3.81 -0.05
CA ALA A 146 -0.10 -3.11 -0.37
C ALA A 146 -0.77 -2.36 0.81
N CYS A 147 0.02 -1.76 1.71
CA CYS A 147 -0.53 -1.09 2.91
C CYS A 147 -0.60 0.43 2.75
N ASP A 148 -1.66 1.04 3.27
CA ASP A 148 -1.75 2.48 3.54
C ASP A 148 -2.27 2.67 4.96
N SER A 149 -1.38 2.39 5.92
CA SER A 149 -1.72 2.54 7.32
C SER A 149 -0.51 2.58 8.23
N SER A 150 -0.74 3.18 9.40
CA SER A 150 0.26 3.41 10.44
C SER A 150 0.23 2.30 11.48
N GLY A 151 1.38 1.96 12.06
CA GLY A 151 1.49 1.12 13.25
C GLY A 151 2.19 -0.22 13.02
N TYR A 152 2.82 -0.71 14.09
CA TYR A 152 3.60 -1.94 14.10
C TYR A 152 2.80 -3.13 13.59
N SER A 153 3.15 -3.68 12.42
CA SER A 153 2.45 -4.84 11.85
C SER A 153 3.44 -5.78 11.18
N GLN A 154 3.10 -7.06 11.16
CA GLN A 154 4.00 -8.13 10.73
C GLN A 154 3.27 -9.13 9.84
N PHE A 155 3.80 -9.42 8.66
CA PHE A 155 3.22 -10.40 7.73
C PHE A 155 1.78 -10.00 7.35
N VAL A 156 1.64 -8.82 6.75
CA VAL A 156 0.34 -8.29 6.33
C VAL A 156 0.31 -8.06 4.83
N ILE A 157 -0.80 -8.42 4.20
CA ILE A 157 -1.10 -8.03 2.83
C ILE A 157 -2.36 -7.20 2.89
N ARG A 158 -2.29 -5.98 2.36
CA ARG A 158 -3.39 -5.03 2.28
C ARG A 158 -3.97 -4.69 3.65
N ALA A 159 -3.32 -3.76 4.33
CA ALA A 159 -3.81 -3.17 5.57
C ALA A 159 -4.00 -1.66 5.36
N ILE A 160 -5.21 -1.17 5.56
CA ILE A 160 -5.60 0.22 5.35
C ILE A 160 -6.24 0.74 6.64
N ASP A 161 -5.77 1.89 7.13
CA ASP A 161 -6.17 2.46 8.42
C ASP A 161 -6.13 1.45 9.59
N SER A 162 -5.15 0.55 9.57
CA SER A 162 -5.03 -0.56 10.53
C SER A 162 -3.71 -0.59 11.28
N ILE A 163 -3.79 -0.98 12.56
CA ILE A 163 -2.67 -1.00 13.52
C ILE A 163 -2.52 -2.37 14.18
N ASN A 164 -1.30 -2.79 14.52
CA ASN A 164 -1.05 -4.00 15.32
C ASN A 164 -1.65 -5.27 14.71
N CYS A 165 -1.47 -5.46 13.40
CA CYS A 165 -2.00 -6.61 12.68
C CYS A 165 -0.89 -7.63 12.37
N SER A 166 -1.22 -8.93 12.46
CA SER A 166 -0.24 -9.99 12.20
C SER A 166 -0.80 -11.18 11.43
N ARG A 167 -0.09 -11.66 10.41
CA ARG A 167 -0.53 -12.77 9.54
C ARG A 167 -1.94 -12.53 8.98
N CYS A 168 -2.14 -11.37 8.37
CA CYS A 168 -3.45 -10.93 7.93
C CYS A 168 -3.49 -10.60 6.43
N LEU A 169 -4.66 -10.78 5.81
CA LEU A 169 -4.96 -10.37 4.44
C LEU A 169 -6.20 -9.47 4.43
N ASP A 170 -6.13 -8.34 3.74
CA ASP A 170 -7.24 -7.42 3.49
C ASP A 170 -7.95 -6.97 4.79
N ILE A 171 -7.28 -6.05 5.48
CA ILE A 171 -7.70 -5.50 6.77
C ILE A 171 -7.98 -4.02 6.60
N TYR A 172 -9.18 -3.60 7.01
CA TYR A 172 -9.61 -2.22 6.87
C TYR A 172 -10.09 -1.67 8.22
N GLN A 173 -9.59 -0.49 8.60
CA GLN A 173 -10.04 0.25 9.80
C GLN A 173 -10.13 -0.62 11.07
N SER A 174 -9.17 -1.53 11.21
CA SER A 174 -9.15 -2.54 12.28
C SER A 174 -7.86 -2.49 13.10
N GLY A 175 -7.90 -2.96 14.34
CA GLY A 175 -6.74 -2.93 15.23
C GLY A 175 -6.58 -4.21 16.03
N ARG A 176 -5.32 -4.62 16.30
CA ARG A 176 -5.03 -5.84 17.09
C ARG A 176 -5.67 -7.08 16.47
N CYS A 177 -5.43 -7.29 15.18
CA CYS A 177 -5.94 -8.47 14.47
C CYS A 177 -4.82 -9.49 14.25
N SER A 178 -5.08 -10.78 14.43
CA SER A 178 -4.09 -11.81 14.11
C SER A 178 -4.69 -13.00 13.38
N GLY A 179 -4.06 -13.43 12.28
CA GLY A 179 -4.55 -14.59 11.52
C GLY A 179 -5.86 -14.33 10.79
N CYS A 180 -6.23 -13.06 10.58
CA CYS A 180 -7.53 -12.66 10.01
C CYS A 180 -7.47 -12.45 8.50
N LEU A 181 -8.57 -12.76 7.81
CA LEU A 181 -8.70 -12.57 6.36
C LEU A 181 -9.98 -11.77 6.07
N PHE A 182 -9.88 -10.70 5.30
CA PHE A 182 -11.02 -9.87 4.86
C PHE A 182 -11.85 -9.36 6.06
N VAL A 183 -11.22 -8.61 6.98
CA VAL A 183 -11.93 -8.05 8.14
C VAL A 183 -11.95 -6.53 8.12
N SER A 184 -13.08 -5.96 8.56
CA SER A 184 -13.32 -4.53 8.54
C SER A 184 -13.90 -4.04 9.87
N ASN A 185 -13.45 -2.88 10.36
CA ASN A 185 -13.92 -2.28 11.61
C ASN A 185 -13.86 -3.22 12.83
N CYS A 186 -12.87 -4.10 12.88
CA CYS A 186 -12.69 -5.05 13.97
C CYS A 186 -11.61 -4.61 14.95
N TYR A 187 -11.75 -4.96 16.22
CA TYR A 187 -10.74 -4.65 17.22
C TYR A 187 -10.49 -5.84 18.14
N ASP A 188 -9.24 -6.23 18.34
CA ASP A 188 -8.88 -7.35 19.22
C ASP A 188 -9.54 -8.66 18.75
N VAL A 189 -9.26 -9.07 17.50
CA VAL A 189 -9.85 -10.26 16.88
C VAL A 189 -8.79 -11.23 16.38
N HIS A 190 -9.04 -12.52 16.53
CA HIS A 190 -8.06 -13.56 16.23
C HIS A 190 -8.68 -14.67 15.39
N ASP A 191 -8.02 -15.07 14.31
CA ASP A 191 -8.51 -16.16 13.45
C ASP A 191 -9.97 -15.90 13.02
N CYS A 192 -10.20 -14.75 12.37
CA CYS A 192 -11.52 -14.34 11.87
C CYS A 192 -11.48 -14.16 10.35
N ILE A 193 -12.52 -14.61 9.64
CA ILE A 193 -12.61 -14.52 8.18
C ILE A 193 -13.92 -13.82 7.80
N LEU A 194 -13.87 -12.83 6.90
CA LEU A 194 -15.07 -12.11 6.41
C LEU A 194 -15.87 -11.43 7.54
N CYS A 195 -15.21 -11.01 8.61
CA CYS A 195 -15.86 -10.44 9.78
C CYS A 195 -15.88 -8.91 9.75
N THR A 196 -16.96 -8.33 10.25
CA THR A 196 -17.11 -6.88 10.35
C THR A 196 -17.62 -6.46 11.73
N ASN A 197 -17.14 -5.32 12.23
CA ASN A 197 -17.64 -4.69 13.46
C ASN A 197 -17.55 -5.58 14.72
N LEU A 198 -16.62 -6.55 14.75
CA LEU A 198 -16.42 -7.42 15.91
C LEU A 198 -15.38 -6.87 16.88
N ARG A 199 -15.55 -7.18 18.16
CA ARG A 199 -14.60 -6.86 19.22
C ARG A 199 -14.33 -8.05 20.12
N SER A 200 -13.07 -8.32 20.43
CA SER A 200 -12.66 -9.37 21.39
C SER A 200 -13.25 -10.75 21.05
N LYS A 201 -13.15 -11.13 19.76
CA LYS A 201 -13.68 -12.39 19.22
C LYS A 201 -12.59 -13.23 18.59
N ARG A 202 -12.84 -14.53 18.51
CA ARG A 202 -11.96 -15.48 17.85
C ARG A 202 -12.76 -16.54 17.10
N PHE A 203 -12.17 -17.15 16.07
CA PHE A 203 -12.81 -18.26 15.34
C PHE A 203 -14.17 -17.89 14.76
N CYS A 204 -14.25 -16.71 14.16
CA CYS A 204 -15.47 -16.26 13.49
C CYS A 204 -15.33 -16.34 11.98
N ILE A 205 -16.40 -16.77 11.30
CA ILE A 205 -16.51 -16.70 9.84
C ILE A 205 -17.81 -15.94 9.53
N GLY A 206 -17.74 -14.82 8.83
CA GLY A 206 -18.94 -14.02 8.53
C GLY A 206 -19.69 -13.58 9.79
N ASN A 207 -18.97 -13.21 10.85
CA ASN A 207 -19.49 -12.92 12.19
C ASN A 207 -20.12 -14.10 12.96
N MET A 208 -20.19 -15.30 12.38
CA MET A 208 -20.67 -16.49 13.09
C MET A 208 -19.53 -17.09 13.92
N GLN A 209 -19.79 -17.34 15.20
CA GLN A 209 -18.83 -17.96 16.13
C GLN A 209 -18.81 -19.47 15.95
N PHE A 210 -17.63 -20.05 15.73
CA PHE A 210 -17.41 -21.49 15.68
C PHE A 210 -16.62 -21.98 16.89
N SER A 211 -16.65 -23.29 17.12
CA SER A 211 -15.61 -23.93 17.95
C SER A 211 -14.24 -23.82 17.25
N GLU A 212 -13.16 -24.02 18.01
CA GLU A 212 -11.83 -23.99 17.42
C GLU A 212 -11.65 -25.12 16.42
N GLU A 213 -12.12 -26.33 16.75
CA GLU A 213 -12.03 -27.52 15.92
C GLU A 213 -12.73 -27.32 14.57
N GLU A 214 -14.00 -26.88 14.59
CA GLU A 214 -14.76 -26.60 13.36
C GLU A 214 -14.09 -25.50 12.53
N TYR A 215 -13.60 -24.44 13.17
CA TYR A 215 -12.93 -23.35 12.47
C TYR A 215 -11.65 -23.83 11.78
N ARG A 216 -10.84 -24.65 12.46
CA ARG A 216 -9.58 -25.19 11.90
C ARG A 216 -9.85 -26.15 10.74
N ASP A 217 -10.96 -26.90 10.76
CA ASP A 217 -11.39 -27.77 9.65
C ASP A 217 -11.92 -26.96 8.44
N LEU A 218 -12.62 -25.86 8.69
CA LEU A 218 -13.20 -25.00 7.64
C LEU A 218 -12.18 -24.07 7.00
N ARG A 219 -11.21 -23.57 7.76
CA ARG A 219 -10.28 -22.51 7.31
C ARG A 219 -9.55 -22.84 6.00
N PRO A 220 -8.90 -24.01 5.83
CA PRO A 220 -8.19 -24.32 4.59
C PRO A 220 -9.11 -24.33 3.35
N GLN A 221 -10.37 -24.76 3.53
CA GLN A 221 -11.36 -24.80 2.46
C GLN A 221 -11.78 -23.38 2.03
N ILE A 222 -11.96 -22.49 3.01
CA ILE A 222 -12.31 -21.08 2.78
C ILE A 222 -11.13 -20.33 2.16
N GLU A 223 -9.91 -20.53 2.66
CA GLU A 223 -8.69 -19.95 2.08
C GLU A 223 -8.55 -20.36 0.61
N ALA A 224 -8.72 -21.64 0.29
CA ALA A 224 -8.71 -22.13 -1.07
C ALA A 224 -9.77 -21.44 -1.95
N ALA A 225 -10.98 -21.24 -1.43
CA ALA A 225 -12.07 -20.61 -2.16
C ALA A 225 -11.86 -19.10 -2.41
N LEU A 226 -11.35 -18.37 -1.41
CA LEU A 226 -11.18 -16.91 -1.48
C LEU A 226 -9.93 -16.50 -2.25
N VAL A 227 -8.81 -17.20 -2.02
CA VAL A 227 -7.49 -16.76 -2.45
C VAL A 227 -7.15 -17.23 -3.87
N PHE A 228 -7.44 -18.49 -4.21
CA PHE A 228 -7.09 -19.05 -5.54
C PHE A 228 -8.02 -18.61 -6.67
N ASN A 229 -9.25 -18.19 -6.36
CA ASN A 229 -10.21 -17.77 -7.40
C ASN A 229 -10.15 -16.28 -7.73
N GLY A 230 -9.12 -15.55 -7.25
CA GLY A 230 -9.06 -14.10 -7.36
C GLY A 230 -10.29 -13.42 -6.75
N PHE A 231 -10.92 -14.06 -5.76
CA PHE A 231 -12.09 -13.51 -5.10
C PHE A 231 -11.59 -12.42 -4.16
N ASN A 232 -11.60 -11.19 -4.64
CA ASN A 232 -11.61 -10.03 -3.76
C ASN A 232 -13.08 -9.73 -3.41
N PRO A 233 -13.62 -10.29 -2.32
CA PRO A 233 -15.03 -10.14 -1.96
C PRO A 233 -15.43 -8.67 -1.79
N MET A 234 -14.52 -7.80 -1.37
CA MET A 234 -14.84 -6.40 -1.08
C MET A 234 -14.86 -5.52 -2.34
N TYR A 235 -13.97 -5.75 -3.31
CA TYR A 235 -13.87 -4.89 -4.50
C TYR A 235 -14.93 -5.19 -5.58
N LYS A 236 -15.54 -6.39 -5.61
CA LYS A 236 -16.72 -6.64 -6.46
C LYS A 236 -18.04 -6.19 -5.83
N LEU A 237 -18.14 -6.09 -4.51
CA LEU A 237 -19.35 -5.58 -3.84
C LEU A 237 -19.52 -4.07 -4.02
N ALA A 238 -18.43 -3.30 -4.10
CA ALA A 238 -18.48 -1.86 -4.38
C ALA A 238 -18.95 -1.52 -5.82
N GLY A 239 -18.74 -2.43 -6.78
CA GLY A 239 -19.22 -2.28 -8.16
C GLY A 239 -20.63 -2.81 -8.43
N ALA A 240 -21.13 -3.72 -7.57
CA ALA A 240 -22.46 -4.34 -7.74
C ALA A 240 -23.56 -3.68 -6.88
N ALA A 241 -23.22 -2.90 -5.85
CA ALA A 241 -24.18 -2.34 -4.89
C ALA A 241 -24.71 -0.93 -5.23
N VAL A 242 -24.33 -0.33 -6.36
CA VAL A 242 -24.83 1.01 -6.77
C VAL A 242 -26.13 0.94 -7.60
N VAL A 243 -26.69 -0.26 -7.82
CA VAL A 243 -27.93 -0.43 -8.59
C VAL A 243 -28.91 -1.39 -7.90
N ASP A 244 -29.43 -1.05 -6.71
CA ASP A 244 -30.82 -1.41 -6.29
C ASP A 244 -31.21 -1.01 -4.85
N ASN A 245 -30.99 0.24 -4.42
CA ASN A 245 -31.63 0.76 -3.19
C ASN A 245 -32.63 1.90 -3.45
N HIS A 246 -33.41 1.76 -4.52
CA HIS A 246 -34.66 2.47 -4.72
C HIS A 246 -35.82 1.50 -4.86
N ARG A 247 -36.13 0.75 -3.80
CA ARG A 247 -37.46 0.15 -3.61
C ARG A 247 -37.89 0.23 -2.14
N GLY A 248 -38.88 1.07 -1.90
CA GLY A 248 -39.93 0.79 -0.91
C GLY A 248 -39.80 1.46 0.46
N LEU A 249 -39.74 2.79 0.52
CA LEU A 249 -40.28 3.54 1.66
C LEU A 249 -41.16 4.65 1.11
N ASP A 250 -42.38 4.28 0.75
CA ASP A 250 -43.62 5.04 0.91
C ASP A 250 -44.70 4.35 0.08
N GLU A 251 -45.67 3.75 0.77
CA GLU A 251 -47.11 3.82 0.50
C GLU A 251 -47.85 2.73 1.29
N GLY A 252 -48.58 3.16 2.32
CA GLY A 252 -49.82 2.51 2.75
C GLY A 252 -49.75 1.49 3.88
N ALA A 253 -49.95 1.96 5.12
CA ALA A 253 -50.74 1.22 6.11
C ALA A 253 -51.29 2.18 7.19
N VAL A 254 -52.54 2.59 6.94
CA VAL A 254 -53.65 2.95 7.87
C VAL A 254 -53.31 3.69 9.17
#